data_AF-A0A072PLC0-F1
#
_entry.id   AF-A0A072PLC0-F1
#
_cell.length_a   1.000
_cell.length_b   1.000
_cell.length_c   1.000
_cell.angle_alpha   90.00
_cell.angle_beta   90.00
_cell.angle_gamma   90.00
#
_symmetry.space_group_name_H-M   'P 1'
#
loop_
_entity.id
_entity.type
_entity.pdbx_description
1 polymer ?
#
loop_
_entity_poly.entity_id
_entity_poly.type
_entity_poly.pdbx_seq_one_letter_code
_entity_poly.pdbx_strand_id
1 'polypeptide(L)'
;MADHFRLYCHYYSLCSVMVRFSNALVRPFPKERLQIEEQIIDIQHGGQLTEEYLCEINHLGTVPVLAGKTLERSLTDSLDITVFLAERYLPTLMPTHIADQSRSLLEEIHDINYFSLTYTHKEHRVAEMQDAMKAACSNPDMSDRHRKALEDKLQVAISSQLPALSNELVVEAEEKTLKLLAKLEQILMQSEQQSQTPSPWLFGTQEATALDGHVVPFLARLLDVGRGEMLGRKDSRLHRYVEAAYETEAWKEIVGDRTTVYAGF
;
A
#
# COMPACT_ATOMS: atom_id res chain seq x y z
N MET A 1 -20.57 -20.07 -8.33
CA MET A 1 -20.14 -19.01 -9.27
C MET A 1 -18.97 -18.31 -8.60
N ALA A 2 -17.92 -17.95 -9.35
CA ALA A 2 -16.79 -17.22 -8.78
C ALA A 2 -17.27 -15.85 -8.28
N ASP A 3 -16.74 -15.41 -7.14
CA ASP A 3 -16.93 -14.03 -6.70
C ASP A 3 -16.06 -13.12 -7.58
N HIS A 4 -16.69 -12.08 -8.14
CA HIS A 4 -16.04 -11.12 -9.02
C HIS A 4 -15.86 -9.81 -8.27
N PHE A 5 -14.61 -9.39 -8.14
CA PHE A 5 -14.25 -8.12 -7.56
C PHE A 5 -13.54 -7.23 -8.57
N ARG A 6 -13.68 -5.93 -8.36
CA ARG A 6 -12.89 -4.90 -9.03
C ARG A 6 -12.01 -4.22 -8.00
N LEU A 7 -10.71 -4.20 -8.28
CA LEU A 7 -9.70 -3.50 -7.49
C LEU A 7 -9.37 -2.19 -8.19
N TYR A 8 -9.90 -1.09 -7.67
CA TYR A 8 -9.50 0.25 -8.08
C TYR A 8 -8.17 0.60 -7.43
N CYS A 9 -7.14 0.87 -8.22
CA CYS A 9 -5.79 1.03 -7.71
C CYS A 9 -4.97 2.04 -8.53
N HIS A 10 -3.81 2.44 -8.02
CA HIS A 10 -2.87 3.25 -8.77
C HIS A 10 -1.46 2.70 -8.64
N TYR A 11 -0.67 2.78 -9.71
CA TYR A 11 0.68 2.21 -9.76
C TYR A 11 1.64 2.77 -8.72
N TYR A 12 1.45 4.02 -8.29
CA TYR A 12 2.36 4.70 -7.35
C TYR A 12 1.73 4.96 -5.96
N SER A 13 0.50 4.49 -5.71
CA SER A 13 -0.04 4.49 -4.34
C SER A 13 0.57 3.33 -3.56
N LEU A 14 1.23 3.59 -2.43
CA LEU A 14 1.89 2.55 -1.64
C LEU A 14 0.90 1.45 -1.25
N CYS A 15 -0.26 1.83 -0.72
CA CYS A 15 -1.32 0.90 -0.35
C CYS A 15 -1.83 0.09 -1.55
N SER A 16 -1.86 0.68 -2.75
CA SER A 16 -2.20 -0.05 -3.98
C SER A 16 -1.12 -1.05 -4.36
N VAL A 17 0.16 -0.67 -4.26
CA VAL A 17 1.28 -1.57 -4.51
C VAL A 17 1.25 -2.74 -3.52
N MET A 18 0.95 -2.51 -2.24
CA MET A 18 0.78 -3.57 -1.23
C MET A 18 -0.28 -4.61 -1.63
N VAL A 19 -1.50 -4.19 -1.95
CA VAL A 19 -2.57 -5.13 -2.36
C VAL A 19 -2.21 -5.83 -3.66
N ARG A 20 -1.69 -5.09 -4.66
CA ARG A 20 -1.31 -5.68 -5.95
C ARG A 20 -0.19 -6.70 -5.80
N PHE A 21 0.81 -6.43 -4.96
CA PHE A 21 1.90 -7.34 -4.70
C PHE A 21 1.42 -8.59 -3.95
N SER A 22 0.64 -8.43 -2.87
CA SER A 22 0.00 -9.54 -2.15
C SER A 22 -0.80 -10.46 -3.08
N ASN A 23 -1.54 -9.87 -4.02
CA ASN A 23 -2.27 -10.61 -5.05
C ASN A 23 -1.36 -11.37 -6.01
N ALA A 24 -0.29 -10.72 -6.51
CA ALA A 24 0.64 -11.32 -7.45
C ALA A 24 1.44 -12.48 -6.83
N LEU A 25 1.76 -12.41 -5.53
CA LEU A 25 2.49 -13.45 -4.79
C LEU A 25 1.79 -14.82 -4.78
N VAL A 26 0.47 -14.86 -4.94
CA VAL A 26 -0.33 -16.10 -4.88
C VAL A 26 -1.10 -16.37 -6.17
N ARG A 27 -0.72 -15.73 -7.27
CA ARG A 27 -1.23 -16.09 -8.60
C ARG A 27 -0.66 -17.44 -9.04
N PRO A 28 -1.43 -18.25 -9.81
CA PRO A 28 -2.79 -17.96 -10.28
C PRO A 28 -3.86 -18.17 -9.20
N PHE A 29 -4.89 -17.32 -9.22
CA PHE A 29 -6.05 -17.49 -8.34
C PHE A 29 -6.88 -18.72 -8.71
N PRO A 30 -7.61 -19.32 -7.75
CA PRO A 30 -8.61 -20.35 -8.03
C PRO A 30 -9.78 -19.73 -8.82
N LYS A 31 -9.71 -19.79 -10.16
CA LYS A 31 -10.63 -19.10 -11.10
C LYS A 31 -12.10 -19.46 -10.90
N GLU A 32 -12.39 -20.64 -10.35
CA GLU A 32 -13.76 -21.07 -10.03
C GLU A 32 -14.33 -20.35 -8.79
N ARG A 33 -13.48 -19.76 -7.95
CA ARG A 33 -13.85 -19.12 -6.68
C ARG A 33 -13.62 -17.61 -6.66
N LEU A 34 -12.56 -17.11 -7.28
CA LEU A 34 -12.14 -15.71 -7.19
C LEU A 34 -11.72 -15.16 -8.55
N GLN A 35 -12.26 -14.00 -8.92
CA GLN A 35 -11.78 -13.16 -10.00
C GLN A 35 -11.60 -11.73 -9.52
N ILE A 36 -10.44 -11.15 -9.79
CA ILE A 36 -10.13 -9.76 -9.47
C ILE A 36 -9.72 -9.05 -10.76
N GLU A 37 -10.49 -8.03 -11.15
CA GLU A 37 -10.17 -7.12 -12.25
C GLU A 37 -9.50 -5.86 -11.68
N GLU A 38 -8.32 -5.50 -12.17
CA GLU A 38 -7.66 -4.25 -11.79
C GLU A 38 -8.16 -3.09 -12.66
N GLN A 39 -8.65 -2.02 -12.03
CA GLN A 39 -8.97 -0.75 -12.69
C GLN A 39 -8.03 0.34 -12.19
N ILE A 40 -7.19 0.86 -13.08
CA ILE A 40 -6.24 1.90 -12.74
C ILE A 40 -6.95 3.26 -12.67
N ILE A 41 -6.78 3.94 -11.53
CA ILE A 41 -7.26 5.31 -11.30
C ILE A 41 -6.06 6.24 -11.30
N ASP A 42 -5.99 7.14 -12.27
CA ASP A 42 -4.91 8.12 -12.37
C ASP A 42 -5.04 9.19 -11.28
N ILE A 43 -4.38 8.95 -10.15
CA ILE A 43 -4.46 9.89 -9.02
C ILE A 43 -3.59 11.14 -9.21
N GLN A 44 -2.68 11.14 -10.18
CA GLN A 44 -1.84 12.30 -10.49
C GLN A 44 -2.63 13.36 -11.26
N HIS A 45 -3.57 12.92 -12.10
CA HIS A 45 -4.44 13.80 -12.89
C HIS A 45 -5.89 13.85 -12.36
N GLY A 46 -6.11 13.49 -11.10
CA GLY A 46 -7.39 13.70 -10.42
C GLY A 46 -8.49 12.68 -10.74
N GLY A 47 -8.17 11.49 -11.23
CA GLY A 47 -9.16 10.42 -11.49
C GLY A 47 -9.98 10.03 -10.25
N GLN A 48 -9.35 10.08 -9.07
CA GLN A 48 -9.98 9.89 -7.76
C GLN A 48 -10.85 11.08 -7.30
N LEU A 49 -10.84 12.18 -8.06
CA LEU A 49 -11.63 13.39 -7.79
C LEU A 49 -12.85 13.48 -8.72
N THR A 50 -13.08 12.51 -9.61
CA THR A 50 -14.25 12.49 -10.48
C THR A 50 -15.54 12.28 -9.69
N GLU A 51 -16.68 12.75 -10.21
CA GLU A 51 -18.00 12.54 -9.58
C GLU A 51 -18.29 11.05 -9.41
N GLU A 52 -18.06 10.24 -10.45
CA GLU A 52 -18.25 8.79 -10.38
C GLU A 52 -17.42 8.18 -9.24
N TYR A 53 -16.14 8.55 -9.13
CA TYR A 53 -15.28 7.98 -8.10
C TYR A 53 -15.70 8.39 -6.68
N LEU A 54 -15.89 9.69 -6.45
CA LEU A 54 -16.21 10.21 -5.12
C LEU A 54 -17.63 9.83 -4.67
N CYS A 55 -18.57 9.79 -5.60
CA CYS A 55 -19.97 9.61 -5.25
C CYS A 55 -20.46 8.16 -5.31
N GLU A 56 -19.82 7.30 -6.13
CA GLU A 56 -20.28 5.93 -6.34
C GLU A 56 -19.27 4.86 -5.87
N ILE A 57 -17.96 5.15 -5.91
CA ILE A 57 -16.92 4.14 -5.61
C ILE A 57 -16.37 4.32 -4.19
N ASN A 58 -15.83 5.49 -3.88
CA ASN A 58 -15.22 5.79 -2.59
C ASN A 58 -15.23 7.30 -2.30
N HIS A 59 -16.10 7.71 -1.38
CA HIS A 59 -16.22 9.09 -0.89
C HIS A 59 -14.95 9.66 -0.26
N LEU A 60 -14.03 8.81 0.20
CA LEU A 60 -12.73 9.26 0.70
C LEU A 60 -11.80 9.69 -0.44
N GLY A 61 -12.08 9.27 -1.68
CA GLY A 61 -11.27 9.53 -2.87
C GLY A 61 -9.84 8.96 -2.72
N THR A 62 -9.70 7.82 -2.06
CA THR A 62 -8.42 7.12 -1.87
C THR A 62 -8.39 5.84 -2.70
N VAL A 63 -7.17 5.32 -2.92
CA VAL A 63 -6.91 4.02 -3.54
C VAL A 63 -5.92 3.24 -2.66
N PRO A 64 -6.04 1.90 -2.53
CA PRO A 64 -6.91 1.02 -3.31
C PRO A 64 -8.35 0.93 -2.78
N VAL A 65 -9.25 0.41 -3.61
CA VAL A 65 -10.63 0.05 -3.22
C VAL A 65 -10.99 -1.29 -3.84
N LEU A 66 -11.47 -2.25 -3.03
CA LEU A 66 -12.05 -3.49 -3.52
C LEU A 66 -13.57 -3.39 -3.48
N ALA A 67 -14.21 -3.48 -4.65
CA ALA A 67 -15.66 -3.47 -4.80
C ALA A 67 -16.15 -4.77 -5.43
N GLY A 68 -17.34 -5.23 -5.05
CA GLY A 68 -17.96 -6.42 -5.64
C GLY A 68 -19.34 -6.67 -5.06
N LYS A 69 -20.19 -7.40 -5.79
CA LYS A 69 -21.60 -7.63 -5.41
C LYS A 69 -21.77 -8.40 -4.10
N THR A 70 -20.77 -9.17 -3.68
CA THR A 70 -20.80 -9.98 -2.46
C THR A 70 -20.26 -9.23 -1.23
N LEU A 71 -19.83 -7.97 -1.39
CA LEU A 71 -19.49 -7.09 -0.29
C LEU A 71 -20.71 -6.21 0.04
N GLU A 72 -21.01 -6.04 1.32
CA GLU A 72 -22.04 -5.10 1.78
C GLU A 72 -21.65 -3.64 1.46
N ARG A 73 -20.35 -3.36 1.52
CA ARG A 73 -19.72 -2.09 1.17
C ARG A 73 -18.33 -2.33 0.60
N SER A 74 -17.87 -1.45 -0.29
CA SER A 74 -16.49 -1.50 -0.78
C SER A 74 -15.49 -1.44 0.38
N LEU A 75 -14.42 -2.23 0.30
CA LEU A 75 -13.30 -2.17 1.23
C LEU A 75 -12.31 -1.11 0.71
N THR A 76 -11.96 -0.14 1.55
CA THR A 76 -11.16 1.04 1.14
C THR A 76 -9.79 1.10 1.81
N ASP A 77 -9.47 0.13 2.65
CA ASP A 77 -8.21 0.02 3.36
C ASP A 77 -7.41 -1.18 2.84
N SER A 78 -6.11 -1.01 2.61
CA SER A 78 -5.28 -2.07 2.02
C SER A 78 -5.06 -3.25 2.96
N LEU A 79 -5.05 -3.04 4.29
CA LEU A 79 -5.02 -4.15 5.25
C LEU A 79 -6.32 -4.93 5.20
N ASP A 80 -7.46 -4.23 5.28
CA ASP A 80 -8.78 -4.87 5.26
C ASP A 80 -8.99 -5.69 3.97
N ILE A 81 -8.57 -5.14 2.83
CA ILE A 81 -8.61 -5.85 1.54
C ILE A 81 -7.76 -7.12 1.59
N THR A 82 -6.50 -7.02 2.01
CA THR A 82 -5.60 -8.17 2.06
C THR A 82 -6.09 -9.24 3.04
N VAL A 83 -6.54 -8.85 4.23
CA VAL A 83 -7.08 -9.77 5.24
C VAL A 83 -8.33 -10.47 4.72
N PHE A 84 -9.28 -9.73 4.15
CA PHE A 84 -10.49 -10.30 3.54
C PHE A 84 -10.15 -11.35 2.47
N LEU A 85 -9.22 -11.04 1.57
CA LEU A 85 -8.81 -11.95 0.51
C LEU A 85 -8.07 -13.18 1.07
N ALA A 86 -7.18 -12.98 2.04
CA ALA A 86 -6.42 -14.05 2.69
C ALA A 86 -7.35 -15.04 3.41
N GLU A 87 -8.27 -14.54 4.24
CA GLU A 87 -9.17 -15.39 5.03
C GLU A 87 -10.17 -16.15 4.16
N ARG A 88 -10.69 -15.52 3.11
CA ARG A 88 -11.79 -16.10 2.33
C ARG A 88 -11.34 -16.93 1.13
N TYR A 89 -10.21 -16.54 0.51
CA TYR A 89 -9.80 -17.12 -0.78
C TYR A 89 -8.36 -17.62 -0.81
N LEU A 90 -7.45 -16.97 -0.08
CA LEU A 90 -6.00 -17.11 -0.23
C LEU A 90 -5.33 -17.47 1.13
N PRO A 91 -5.69 -18.59 1.77
CA PRO A 91 -5.23 -18.90 3.14
C PRO A 91 -3.71 -19.08 3.26
N THR A 92 -3.01 -19.31 2.15
CA THR A 92 -1.55 -19.38 2.10
C THR A 92 -0.88 -18.04 2.45
N LEU A 93 -1.57 -16.91 2.26
CA LEU A 93 -1.08 -15.60 2.70
C LEU A 93 -1.07 -15.44 4.22
N MET A 94 -1.87 -16.22 4.95
CA MET A 94 -1.95 -16.16 6.42
C MET A 94 -1.90 -17.58 7.02
N PRO A 95 -0.75 -18.27 6.97
CA PRO A 95 -0.61 -19.59 7.56
C PRO A 95 -0.86 -19.56 9.07
N THR A 96 -1.63 -20.52 9.58
CA THR A 96 -2.12 -20.53 10.97
C THR A 96 -1.02 -20.44 12.03
N HIS A 97 0.14 -21.04 11.78
CA HIS A 97 1.27 -21.06 12.72
C HIS A 97 1.99 -19.72 12.88
N ILE A 98 1.77 -18.75 11.98
CA ILE A 98 2.34 -17.39 12.03
C ILE A 98 1.27 -16.28 11.95
N ALA A 99 -0.02 -16.65 11.90
CA ALA A 99 -1.11 -15.72 11.62
C ALA A 99 -1.20 -14.57 12.64
N ASP A 100 -1.06 -14.87 13.94
CA ASP A 100 -1.15 -13.85 15.00
C ASP A 100 0.00 -12.85 14.92
N GLN A 101 1.24 -13.35 14.74
CA GLN A 101 2.42 -12.51 14.60
C GLN A 101 2.35 -11.68 13.31
N SER A 102 1.93 -12.29 12.20
CA SER A 102 1.73 -11.62 10.91
C SER A 102 0.71 -10.48 11.03
N ARG A 103 -0.44 -10.73 11.69
CA ARG A 103 -1.48 -9.71 11.90
C ARG A 103 -0.98 -8.55 12.75
N SER A 104 -0.29 -8.83 13.86
CA SER A 104 0.30 -7.78 14.70
C SER A 104 1.28 -6.91 13.92
N LEU A 105 2.15 -7.50 13.09
CA LEU A 105 3.12 -6.74 12.29
C LEU A 105 2.47 -5.97 11.13
N LEU A 106 1.39 -6.52 10.56
CA LEU A 106 0.56 -5.82 9.60
C LEU A 106 -0.11 -4.59 10.24
N GLU A 107 -0.66 -4.70 11.44
CA GLU A 107 -1.22 -3.55 12.16
C GLU A 107 -0.14 -2.50 12.44
N GLU A 108 1.06 -2.91 12.87
CA GLU A 108 2.17 -1.99 13.13
C GLU A 108 2.65 -1.25 11.89
N ILE A 109 2.74 -1.91 10.72
CA ILE A 109 3.13 -1.21 9.49
C ILE A 109 2.07 -0.21 9.05
N HIS A 110 0.78 -0.48 9.26
CA HIS A 110 -0.32 0.44 8.91
C HIS A 110 -0.54 1.57 9.92
N ASP A 111 0.03 1.47 11.12
CA ASP A 111 0.07 2.56 12.10
C ASP A 111 1.16 3.63 11.77
N ILE A 112 2.00 3.38 10.77
CA ILE A 112 3.00 4.32 10.27
C ILE A 112 2.35 5.32 9.30
N ASN A 113 2.57 6.61 9.52
CA ASN A 113 2.16 7.63 8.56
C ASN A 113 3.06 7.63 7.32
N TYR A 114 2.67 6.89 6.29
CA TYR A 114 3.42 6.79 5.03
C TYR A 114 3.57 8.13 4.31
N PHE A 115 2.62 9.05 4.50
CA PHE A 115 2.67 10.37 3.89
C PHE A 115 3.81 11.19 4.48
N SER A 116 3.94 11.18 5.82
CA SER A 116 5.04 11.82 6.54
C SER A 116 6.38 11.35 5.98
N LEU A 117 6.59 10.03 5.82
CA LEU A 117 7.85 9.48 5.33
C LEU A 117 8.10 9.73 3.84
N THR A 118 7.06 9.71 3.00
CA THR A 118 7.19 9.85 1.54
C THR A 118 7.44 11.30 1.13
N TYR A 119 6.87 12.27 1.84
CA TYR A 119 6.82 13.68 1.41
C TYR A 119 7.51 14.67 2.35
N THR A 120 8.24 14.22 3.39
CA THR A 120 8.95 15.07 4.37
C THR A 120 9.72 16.23 3.74
N HIS A 121 10.38 16.01 2.61
CA HIS A 121 11.23 17.00 1.94
C HIS A 121 10.61 17.55 0.64
N LYS A 122 9.29 17.40 0.50
CA LYS A 122 8.53 17.76 -0.72
C LYS A 122 7.31 18.63 -0.39
N GLU A 123 7.48 19.60 0.50
CA GLU A 123 6.42 20.55 0.91
C GLU A 123 5.75 21.24 -0.30
N HIS A 124 6.55 21.61 -1.31
CA HIS A 124 6.03 22.19 -2.57
C HIS A 124 5.01 21.28 -3.27
N ARG A 125 5.21 19.96 -3.27
CA ARG A 125 4.27 19.01 -3.90
C ARG A 125 2.95 18.94 -3.15
N VAL A 126 2.98 19.11 -1.82
CA VAL A 126 1.76 19.12 -1.02
C VAL A 126 0.96 20.39 -1.28
N ALA A 127 1.63 21.53 -1.41
CA ALA A 127 0.98 22.78 -1.83
C ALA A 127 0.37 22.66 -3.23
N GLU A 128 1.11 22.12 -4.21
CA GLU A 128 0.60 21.89 -5.57
C GLU A 128 -0.65 20.98 -5.59
N MET A 129 -0.64 19.90 -4.80
CA MET A 129 -1.80 19.01 -4.70
C MET A 129 -3.03 19.72 -4.12
N GLN A 130 -2.84 20.61 -3.14
CA GLN A 130 -3.92 21.42 -2.60
C GLN A 130 -4.46 22.43 -3.59
N ASP A 131 -3.57 23.11 -4.32
CA ASP A 131 -3.97 24.11 -5.30
C ASP A 131 -4.71 23.46 -6.48
N ALA A 132 -4.28 22.26 -6.91
CA ALA A 132 -5.01 21.46 -7.90
C ALA A 132 -6.43 21.10 -7.42
N MET A 133 -6.59 20.68 -6.15
CA MET A 133 -7.91 20.37 -5.59
C MET A 133 -8.80 21.61 -5.46
N LYS A 134 -8.25 22.75 -5.02
CA LYS A 134 -9.00 24.03 -4.97
C LYS A 134 -9.42 24.51 -6.36
N ALA A 135 -8.52 24.38 -7.35
CA ALA A 135 -8.83 24.71 -8.73
C ALA A 135 -9.97 23.83 -9.27
N ALA A 136 -9.97 22.53 -8.95
CA ALA A 136 -11.06 21.63 -9.31
C ALA A 136 -12.42 22.06 -8.70
N CYS A 137 -12.46 22.51 -7.44
CA CYS A 137 -13.69 23.03 -6.83
C CYS A 137 -14.25 24.30 -7.51
N SER A 138 -13.42 25.02 -8.27
CA SER A 138 -13.80 26.26 -8.94
C SER A 138 -14.45 26.02 -10.32
N ASN A 139 -14.59 24.77 -10.76
CA ASN A 139 -15.22 24.46 -12.04
C ASN A 139 -16.73 24.83 -12.03
N PRO A 140 -17.18 25.75 -12.90
CA PRO A 140 -18.58 26.18 -12.95
C PRO A 140 -19.52 25.08 -13.48
N ASP A 141 -19.02 24.13 -14.26
CA ASP A 141 -19.82 23.07 -14.88
C ASP A 141 -19.98 21.83 -13.97
N MET A 142 -19.46 21.89 -12.74
CA MET A 142 -19.52 20.81 -11.76
C MET A 142 -20.92 20.71 -11.12
N SER A 143 -21.45 19.49 -11.02
CA SER A 143 -22.71 19.22 -10.33
C SER A 143 -22.64 19.61 -8.84
N ASP A 144 -23.75 20.01 -8.23
CA ASP A 144 -23.79 20.33 -6.80
C ASP A 144 -23.37 19.13 -5.92
N ARG A 145 -23.74 17.91 -6.36
CA ARG A 145 -23.35 16.66 -5.70
C ARG A 145 -21.84 16.47 -5.72
N HIS A 146 -21.23 16.65 -6.89
CA HIS A 146 -19.78 16.52 -7.07
C HIS A 146 -19.03 17.60 -6.29
N ARG A 147 -19.49 18.86 -6.35
CA ARG A 147 -18.91 19.99 -5.63
C ARG A 147 -18.85 19.71 -4.13
N LYS A 148 -19.97 19.29 -3.54
CA LYS A 148 -20.03 18.95 -2.12
C LYS A 148 -19.05 17.83 -1.75
N ALA A 149 -19.02 16.74 -2.54
CA ALA A 149 -18.12 15.62 -2.27
C ALA A 149 -16.65 16.03 -2.36
N LEU A 150 -16.30 16.93 -3.29
CA LEU A 150 -14.94 17.43 -3.46
C LEU A 150 -14.54 18.40 -2.34
N GLU A 151 -15.45 19.27 -1.90
CA GLU A 151 -15.26 20.17 -0.74
C GLU A 151 -15.03 19.38 0.55
N ASP A 152 -15.86 18.37 0.82
CA ASP A 152 -15.70 17.48 1.98
C ASP A 152 -14.33 16.78 1.96
N LYS A 153 -13.92 16.27 0.79
CA LYS A 153 -12.60 15.65 0.61
C LYS A 153 -11.45 16.65 0.81
N LEU A 154 -11.56 17.86 0.26
CA LEU A 154 -10.55 18.90 0.40
C LEU A 154 -10.35 19.26 1.88
N GLN A 155 -11.44 19.39 2.63
CA GLN A 155 -11.38 19.67 4.06
C GLN A 155 -10.64 18.56 4.82
N VAL A 156 -10.94 17.29 4.52
CA VAL A 156 -10.25 16.14 5.12
C VAL A 156 -8.76 16.14 4.74
N ALA A 157 -8.43 16.37 3.47
CA ALA A 157 -7.05 16.38 2.99
C ALA A 157 -6.23 17.50 3.67
N ILE A 158 -6.77 18.72 3.76
CA ILE A 158 -6.10 19.85 4.44
C ILE A 158 -5.87 19.51 5.92
N SER A 159 -6.90 18.98 6.60
CA SER A 159 -6.82 18.67 8.03
C SER A 159 -5.87 17.53 8.39
N SER A 160 -5.58 16.62 7.45
CA SER A 160 -4.76 15.42 7.72
C SER A 160 -3.36 15.49 7.11
N GLN A 161 -3.18 16.08 5.92
CA GLN A 161 -1.90 16.04 5.19
C GLN A 161 -0.93 17.15 5.60
N LEU A 162 -1.42 18.35 5.95
CA LEU A 162 -0.53 19.43 6.41
C LEU A 162 0.10 19.10 7.77
N PRO A 163 -0.66 18.64 8.79
CA PRO A 163 -0.05 18.25 10.05
C PRO A 163 0.92 17.09 9.86
N ALA A 164 0.65 16.16 8.92
CA ALA A 164 1.51 15.01 8.67
C ALA A 164 2.94 15.38 8.24
N LEU A 165 3.19 16.60 7.78
CA LEU A 165 4.53 17.10 7.50
C LEU A 165 5.18 17.85 8.67
N SER A 166 4.51 17.96 9.81
CA SER A 166 5.13 18.54 11.00
C SER A 166 6.32 17.68 11.43
N ASN A 167 7.34 18.33 11.99
CA ASN A 167 8.53 17.63 12.49
C ASN A 167 8.15 16.56 13.52
N GLU A 168 7.13 16.79 14.36
CA GLU A 168 6.71 15.80 15.34
C GLU A 168 6.18 14.53 14.68
N LEU A 169 5.30 14.63 13.68
CA LEU A 169 4.72 13.46 13.02
C LEU A 169 5.73 12.73 12.12
N VAL A 170 6.69 13.45 11.54
CA VAL A 170 7.80 12.84 10.80
C VAL A 170 8.68 12.01 11.75
N VAL A 171 9.07 12.58 12.89
CA VAL A 171 9.89 11.87 13.90
C VAL A 171 9.12 10.66 14.44
N GLU A 172 7.82 10.81 14.74
CA GLU A 172 6.99 9.68 15.18
C GLU A 172 6.95 8.55 14.13
N ALA A 173 6.75 8.89 12.85
CA ALA A 173 6.72 7.91 11.77
C ALA A 173 8.09 7.21 11.60
N GLU A 174 9.19 7.96 11.75
CA GLU A 174 10.55 7.41 11.74
C GLU A 174 10.80 6.46 12.91
N GLU A 175 10.40 6.84 14.13
CA GLU A 175 10.53 5.98 15.31
C GLU A 175 9.72 4.69 15.20
N LYS A 176 8.46 4.76 14.74
CA LYS A 176 7.63 3.57 14.49
C LYS A 176 8.27 2.68 13.43
N THR A 177 8.79 3.27 12.36
CA THR A 177 9.51 2.56 11.30
C THR A 177 10.72 1.83 11.87
N LEU A 178 11.60 2.51 12.61
CA LEU A 178 12.81 1.88 13.17
C LEU A 178 12.47 0.73 14.13
N LYS A 179 11.42 0.88 14.95
CA LYS A 179 10.92 -0.20 15.83
C LYS A 179 10.44 -1.40 15.02
N LEU A 180 9.69 -1.17 13.94
CA LEU A 180 9.23 -2.23 13.04
C LEU A 180 10.44 -2.92 12.35
N LEU A 181 11.37 -2.15 11.78
CA LEU A 181 12.54 -2.69 11.08
C LEU A 181 13.40 -3.57 12.01
N ALA A 182 13.56 -3.19 13.28
CA ALA A 182 14.27 -4.01 14.26
C ALA A 182 13.59 -5.37 14.50
N LYS A 183 12.25 -5.41 14.55
CA LYS A 183 11.49 -6.67 14.65
C LYS A 183 11.65 -7.52 13.40
N LEU A 184 11.57 -6.92 12.21
CA LEU A 184 11.74 -7.62 10.94
C LEU A 184 13.15 -8.22 10.80
N GLU A 185 14.20 -7.46 11.17
CA GLU A 185 15.58 -7.95 11.19
C GLU A 185 15.74 -9.15 12.14
N GLN A 186 15.09 -9.11 13.31
CA GLN A 186 15.10 -10.25 14.24
C GLN A 186 14.42 -11.49 13.64
N ILE A 187 13.28 -11.31 12.95
CA ILE A 187 12.56 -12.42 12.30
C ILE A 187 13.42 -13.02 11.18
N LEU A 188 14.04 -12.20 10.33
CA LEU A 188 14.96 -12.64 9.28
C LEU A 188 16.15 -13.41 9.86
N MET A 189 16.74 -12.91 10.95
CA MET A 189 17.84 -13.62 11.61
C MET A 189 17.40 -14.99 12.14
N GLN A 190 16.21 -15.08 12.73
CA GLN A 190 15.67 -16.35 13.24
C GLN A 190 15.35 -17.33 12.11
N SER A 191 14.76 -16.85 11.01
CA SER A 191 14.41 -17.69 9.87
C SER A 191 15.66 -18.22 9.14
N GLU A 192 16.71 -17.40 8.99
CA GLU A 192 18.02 -17.82 8.46
C GLU A 192 18.67 -18.93 9.32
N GLN A 193 18.52 -18.88 10.64
CA GLN A 193 19.10 -19.88 11.55
C GLN A 193 18.33 -21.20 11.57
N GLN A 194 17.02 -21.15 11.34
CA GLN A 194 16.15 -22.33 11.41
C GLN A 194 16.00 -23.03 10.06
N SER A 195 16.15 -22.30 8.95
CA SER A 195 15.91 -22.82 7.62
C SER A 195 17.12 -23.58 7.09
N GLN A 196 16.91 -24.83 6.69
CA GLN A 196 17.93 -25.63 5.98
C GLN A 196 18.07 -25.20 4.51
N THR A 197 17.04 -24.57 3.97
CA THR A 197 16.97 -24.08 2.59
C THR A 197 16.85 -22.55 2.59
N PRO A 198 17.60 -21.85 1.72
CA PRO A 198 17.41 -20.42 1.53
C PRO A 198 15.96 -20.13 1.13
N SER A 199 15.30 -19.22 1.86
CA SER A 199 14.00 -18.67 1.49
C SER A 199 14.13 -17.16 1.33
N PRO A 200 13.47 -16.57 0.32
CA PRO A 200 13.46 -15.12 0.15
C PRO A 200 12.44 -14.41 1.08
N TRP A 201 11.66 -15.15 1.87
CA TRP A 201 10.53 -14.61 2.63
C TRP A 201 10.84 -14.44 4.11
N LEU A 202 10.16 -13.48 4.75
CA LEU A 202 10.48 -12.99 6.10
C LEU A 202 10.57 -14.13 7.12
N PHE A 203 9.56 -15.00 7.14
CA PHE A 203 9.45 -16.13 8.06
C PHE A 203 10.22 -17.38 7.63
N GLY A 204 10.99 -17.32 6.53
CA GLY A 204 11.67 -18.50 5.98
C GLY A 204 10.72 -19.53 5.37
N THR A 205 9.46 -19.17 5.15
CA THR A 205 8.45 -20.03 4.52
C THR A 205 8.79 -20.26 3.05
N GLN A 206 8.26 -21.33 2.45
CA GLN A 206 8.44 -21.59 1.02
C GLN A 206 7.65 -20.58 0.15
N GLU A 207 6.47 -20.20 0.63
CA GLU A 207 5.58 -19.24 -0.01
C GLU A 207 5.59 -17.91 0.76
N ALA A 208 5.34 -16.82 0.06
CA ALA A 208 5.21 -15.50 0.66
C ALA A 208 3.89 -15.37 1.43
N THR A 209 3.89 -14.48 2.41
CA THR A 209 2.74 -14.17 3.27
C THR A 209 2.16 -12.80 2.93
N ALA A 210 0.99 -12.48 3.49
CA ALA A 210 0.41 -11.14 3.44
C ALA A 210 1.37 -10.09 4.02
N LEU A 211 2.15 -10.46 5.04
CA LEU A 211 3.14 -9.55 5.62
C LEU A 211 4.25 -9.22 4.61
N ASP A 212 4.77 -10.21 3.87
CA ASP A 212 5.75 -9.95 2.79
C ASP A 212 5.15 -9.01 1.74
N GLY A 213 3.88 -9.23 1.39
CA GLY A 213 3.08 -8.42 0.47
C GLY A 213 3.00 -6.93 0.86
N HIS A 214 3.13 -6.60 2.14
CA HIS A 214 3.07 -5.22 2.64
C HIS A 214 4.44 -4.64 2.99
N VAL A 215 5.31 -5.45 3.60
CA VAL A 215 6.66 -5.03 4.00
C VAL A 215 7.51 -4.72 2.78
N VAL A 216 7.53 -5.58 1.76
CA VAL A 216 8.40 -5.37 0.58
C VAL A 216 8.10 -4.04 -0.11
N PRO A 217 6.84 -3.70 -0.47
CA PRO A 217 6.51 -2.38 -1.02
C PRO A 217 6.88 -1.21 -0.11
N PHE A 218 6.76 -1.36 1.20
CA PHE A 218 7.13 -0.31 2.16
C PHE A 218 8.65 -0.09 2.20
N LEU A 219 9.45 -1.15 2.26
CA LEU A 219 10.90 -1.05 2.20
C LEU A 219 11.37 -0.47 0.87
N ALA A 220 10.78 -0.92 -0.24
CA ALA A 220 11.01 -0.36 -1.55
C ALA A 220 10.71 1.14 -1.61
N ARG A 221 9.60 1.56 -0.99
CA ARG A 221 9.25 2.98 -0.86
C ARG A 221 10.32 3.77 -0.11
N LEU A 222 10.82 3.26 1.02
CA LEU A 222 11.88 3.92 1.77
C LEU A 222 13.14 4.10 0.93
N LEU A 223 13.53 3.07 0.15
CA LEU A 223 14.66 3.15 -0.76
C LEU A 223 14.44 4.22 -1.84
N ASP A 224 13.27 4.20 -2.50
CA ASP A 224 12.94 5.13 -3.59
C ASP A 224 12.89 6.60 -3.14
N VAL A 225 12.55 6.86 -1.88
CA VAL A 225 12.51 8.24 -1.33
C VAL A 225 13.81 8.64 -0.61
N GLY A 226 14.88 7.85 -0.74
CA GLY A 226 16.20 8.19 -0.20
C GLY A 226 16.35 7.94 1.30
N ARG A 227 15.48 7.10 1.90
CA ARG A 227 15.51 6.72 3.32
C ARG A 227 16.15 5.33 3.54
N GLY A 228 16.98 4.89 2.60
CA GLY A 228 17.61 3.56 2.65
C GLY A 228 18.48 3.31 3.89
N GLU A 229 19.12 4.35 4.44
CA GLU A 229 19.93 4.24 5.67
C GLU A 229 19.13 3.70 6.88
N MET A 230 17.80 3.85 6.89
CA MET A 230 16.95 3.27 7.93
C MET A 230 16.99 1.73 7.95
N LEU A 231 17.27 1.09 6.81
CA LEU A 231 17.41 -0.37 6.69
C LEU A 231 18.80 -0.86 7.15
N GLY A 232 19.65 0.06 7.62
CA GLY A 232 21.04 -0.20 7.96
C GLY A 232 21.97 -0.10 6.75
N ARG A 233 23.11 -0.79 6.81
CA ARG A 233 24.07 -0.82 5.71
C ARG A 233 23.47 -1.54 4.50
N LYS A 234 23.95 -1.20 3.29
CA LYS A 234 23.51 -1.81 2.02
C LYS A 234 23.60 -3.36 1.99
N ASP A 235 24.44 -3.97 2.82
CA ASP A 235 24.60 -5.42 2.93
C ASP A 235 23.76 -6.06 4.07
N SER A 236 22.85 -5.31 4.70
CA SER A 236 21.99 -5.79 5.79
C SER A 236 21.00 -6.88 5.34
N ARG A 237 20.39 -7.59 6.29
CA ARG A 237 19.37 -8.61 5.97
C ARG A 237 18.16 -7.98 5.30
N LEU A 238 17.71 -6.83 5.78
CA LEU A 238 16.59 -6.08 5.19
C LEU A 238 16.85 -5.70 3.74
N HIS A 239 18.06 -5.25 3.40
CA HIS A 239 18.44 -4.96 2.01
C HIS A 239 18.41 -6.22 1.14
N ARG A 240 19.05 -7.32 1.60
CA ARG A 240 19.04 -8.59 0.86
C ARG A 240 17.62 -9.15 0.69
N TYR A 241 16.78 -8.99 1.70
CA TYR A 241 15.39 -9.42 1.69
C TYR A 241 14.56 -8.68 0.62
N VAL A 242 14.64 -7.35 0.58
CA VAL A 242 13.90 -6.58 -0.44
C VAL A 242 14.46 -6.80 -1.85
N GLU A 243 15.79 -6.92 -2.00
CA GLU A 243 16.43 -7.25 -3.28
C GLU A 243 16.02 -8.64 -3.79
N ALA A 244 15.94 -9.64 -2.90
CA ALA A 244 15.45 -10.97 -3.27
C ALA A 244 13.99 -10.93 -3.76
N ALA A 245 13.15 -10.10 -3.13
CA ALA A 245 11.77 -9.93 -3.56
C ALA A 245 11.66 -9.27 -4.95
N TYR A 246 12.57 -8.34 -5.29
CA TYR A 246 12.61 -7.71 -6.62
C TYR A 246 12.86 -8.69 -7.76
N GLU A 247 13.56 -9.78 -7.48
CA GLU A 247 13.84 -10.81 -8.47
C GLU A 247 12.66 -11.71 -8.78
N THR A 248 11.58 -11.63 -7.99
CA THR A 248 10.39 -12.46 -8.20
C THR A 248 9.56 -11.96 -9.37
N GLU A 249 8.92 -12.91 -10.08
CA GLU A 249 7.99 -12.58 -11.18
C GLU A 249 6.82 -11.71 -10.70
N ALA A 250 6.36 -11.91 -9.46
CA ALA A 250 5.29 -11.11 -8.86
C ALA A 250 5.66 -9.62 -8.77
N TRP A 251 6.90 -9.31 -8.35
CA TRP A 251 7.36 -7.92 -8.27
C TRP A 251 7.55 -7.31 -9.66
N LYS A 252 8.18 -8.06 -10.57
CA LYS A 252 8.40 -7.66 -11.97
C LYS A 252 7.08 -7.39 -12.70
N GLU A 253 6.04 -8.18 -12.43
CA GLU A 253 4.70 -7.99 -12.98
C GLU A 253 4.07 -6.66 -12.53
N ILE A 254 4.09 -6.38 -11.22
CA ILE A 254 3.31 -5.27 -10.68
C ILE A 254 4.05 -3.93 -10.64
N VAL A 255 5.37 -3.95 -10.50
CA VAL A 255 6.24 -2.75 -10.46
C VAL A 255 7.07 -2.65 -11.74
N GLY A 256 7.75 -3.72 -12.15
CA GLY A 256 8.66 -3.71 -13.30
C GLY A 256 9.82 -2.74 -13.10
N ASP A 257 10.18 -1.97 -14.13
CA ASP A 257 11.28 -0.99 -14.09
C ASP A 257 10.92 0.34 -13.38
N ARG A 258 9.74 0.44 -12.77
CA ARG A 258 9.28 1.67 -12.10
C ARG A 258 9.76 1.72 -10.65
N THR A 259 9.80 2.93 -10.10
CA THR A 259 9.83 3.13 -8.64
C THR A 259 8.43 3.00 -8.06
N THR A 260 8.32 2.75 -6.76
CA THR A 260 7.06 2.72 -6.02
C THR A 260 6.47 4.11 -5.80
N VAL A 261 7.23 5.19 -6.00
CA VAL A 261 6.79 6.58 -5.90
C VAL A 261 6.84 7.26 -7.27
N TYR A 262 5.87 8.14 -7.55
CA TYR A 262 5.85 8.89 -8.81
C TYR A 262 6.97 9.94 -8.83
N ALA A 263 7.89 9.79 -9.78
CA ALA A 263 9.04 10.67 -9.96
C ALA A 263 8.80 11.84 -10.91
N GLY A 264 7.75 11.78 -11.75
CA GLY A 264 7.57 12.70 -12.89
C GLY A 264 7.38 14.16 -12.49
N PHE A 265 8.26 15.01 -13.02
CA PHE A 265 7.93 16.15 -13.90
C PHE A 265 8.95 16.16 -15.04
#